data_AF-A0A917JX71-F1
#
_entry.id   AF-A0A917JX71-F1
#
_cell.length_a   1.000
_cell.length_b   1.000
_cell.length_c   1.000
_cell.angle_alpha   90.00
_cell.angle_beta   90.00
_cell.angle_gamma   90.00
#
_symmetry.space_group_name_H-M   'P 1'
#
loop_
_entity.id
_entity.type
_entity.pdbx_description
1 polymer ?
#
loop_
_entity_poly.entity_id
_entity_poly.type
_entity_poly.pdbx_seq_one_letter_code
_entity_poly.pdbx_strand_id
1 'polypeptide(L)'
;MNADIVKMIANLSQSLLPVQELITGLGYLIGILMMMTAISKLRQIADARASGGSHEKGFVPLAYFLGGSALIFLPSAVTVLSNTAFGTGNILQYTSYNPYDIYNSMRILIKTAGLIWFVRGCVLLVHASEPGVQHGPKGLAFLCAGVLAVNFEGSVEVLNYVTDRLFSLTKSMTS
;
A
#
# COMPACT_ATOMS: atom_id res chain seq x y z
N MET A 1 25.16 -24.70 -11.28
CA MET A 1 25.33 -23.28 -10.87
C MET A 1 24.04 -22.65 -10.33
N ASN A 2 23.07 -23.44 -9.83
CA ASN A 2 21.72 -22.98 -9.45
C ASN A 2 21.41 -23.07 -7.94
N ALA A 3 22.29 -23.71 -7.15
CA ALA A 3 22.03 -23.97 -5.74
C ALA A 3 22.31 -22.74 -4.85
N ASP A 4 23.27 -21.90 -5.22
CA ASP A 4 23.66 -20.73 -4.42
C ASP A 4 22.64 -19.59 -4.50
N ILE A 5 22.05 -19.35 -5.67
CA ILE A 5 20.99 -18.34 -5.83
C ILE A 5 19.74 -18.76 -5.06
N VAL A 6 19.34 -20.02 -5.14
CA VAL A 6 18.18 -20.55 -4.39
C VAL A 6 18.44 -20.48 -2.88
N LYS A 7 19.64 -20.81 -2.40
CA LYS A 7 20.01 -20.66 -0.98
C LYS A 7 20.08 -19.21 -0.54
N MET A 8 20.61 -18.31 -1.37
CA MET A 8 20.70 -16.88 -1.07
C MET A 8 19.30 -16.27 -0.97
N ILE A 9 18.41 -16.59 -1.91
CA ILE A 9 17.01 -16.17 -1.91
C ILE A 9 16.24 -16.77 -0.72
N ALA A 10 16.47 -18.05 -0.38
CA ALA A 10 15.85 -18.68 0.78
C ALA A 10 16.26 -18.01 2.10
N ASN A 11 17.55 -17.69 2.27
CA ASN A 11 18.05 -16.96 3.44
C ASN A 11 17.52 -15.52 3.51
N LEU A 12 17.41 -14.85 2.35
CA LEU A 12 16.79 -13.52 2.27
C LEU A 12 15.31 -13.58 2.66
N SER A 13 14.59 -14.59 2.18
CA SER A 13 13.15 -14.81 2.46
C SER A 13 12.87 -15.09 3.93
N GLN A 14 13.72 -15.88 4.60
CA GLN A 14 13.65 -16.04 6.06
C GLN A 14 13.88 -14.73 6.82
N SER A 15 14.73 -13.85 6.30
CA SER A 15 14.97 -12.54 6.88
C SER A 15 13.82 -11.55 6.63
N LEU A 16 12.98 -11.79 5.62
CA LEU A 16 11.85 -10.93 5.28
C LEU A 16 10.66 -11.08 6.22
N LEU A 17 10.53 -12.23 6.90
CA LEU A 17 9.50 -12.46 7.92
C LEU A 17 9.57 -11.44 9.07
N PRO A 18 10.71 -11.26 9.77
CA PRO A 18 10.83 -10.23 10.80
C PRO A 18 10.76 -8.80 10.24
N VAL A 19 11.11 -8.58 8.96
CA VAL A 19 10.96 -7.26 8.31
C VAL A 19 9.49 -6.89 8.16
N GLN A 20 8.61 -7.86 7.88
CA GLN A 20 7.17 -7.60 7.79
C GLN A 20 6.57 -7.21 9.15
N GLU A 21 6.97 -7.89 10.23
CA GLU A 21 6.61 -7.52 11.60
C GLU A 21 7.16 -6.13 11.99
N LEU A 22 8.37 -5.79 11.54
CA LEU A 22 8.94 -4.46 11.75
C LEU A 22 8.15 -3.38 11.01
N ILE A 23 7.76 -3.61 9.75
CA ILE A 23 6.99 -2.65 8.95
C ILE A 23 5.60 -2.44 9.55
N THR A 24 4.94 -3.50 10.02
CA THR A 24 3.63 -3.37 10.69
C THR A 24 3.75 -2.64 12.02
N GLY A 25 4.79 -2.92 12.82
CA GLY A 25 5.11 -2.19 14.04
C GLY A 25 5.40 -0.69 13.79
N LEU A 26 6.19 -0.38 12.76
CA LEU A 26 6.44 1.00 12.33
C LEU A 26 5.16 1.68 11.83
N GLY A 27 4.32 0.96 11.08
CA GLY A 27 3.01 1.43 10.64
C GLY A 27 2.13 1.85 11.81
N TYR A 28 2.12 1.06 12.89
CA TYR A 28 1.38 1.38 14.11
C TYR A 28 1.90 2.66 14.78
N LEU A 29 3.23 2.80 14.93
CA LEU A 29 3.85 3.99 15.50
C LEU A 29 3.55 5.25 14.68
N ILE A 30 3.70 5.18 13.36
CA ILE A 30 3.42 6.30 12.44
C ILE A 30 1.91 6.65 12.48
N GLY A 31 1.05 5.63 12.49
CA GLY A 31 -0.40 5.82 12.58
C GLY A 31 -0.83 6.54 13.86
N ILE A 32 -0.26 6.17 15.01
CA ILE A 32 -0.48 6.86 16.30
C ILE A 32 0.00 8.31 16.23
N LEU A 33 1.20 8.57 15.69
CA LEU A 33 1.73 9.93 15.50
C LEU A 33 0.79 10.78 14.64
N MET A 34 0.28 10.21 13.53
CA MET A 34 -0.68 10.89 12.66
C MET A 34 -2.03 11.15 13.32
N MET A 35 -2.45 10.29 14.24
CA MET A 35 -3.69 10.49 14.99
C MET A 35 -3.55 11.62 16.02
N MET A 36 -2.39 11.72 16.69
CA MET A 36 -2.07 12.85 17.58
C MET A 36 -2.00 14.18 16.82
N THR A 37 -1.42 14.19 15.61
CA THR A 37 -1.41 15.41 14.78
C THR A 37 -2.81 15.75 14.25
N ALA A 38 -3.64 14.76 13.90
CA ALA A 38 -5.03 14.99 13.50
C ALA A 38 -5.83 15.71 14.60
N ILE A 39 -5.71 15.25 15.85
CA ILE A 39 -6.39 15.86 17.02
C ILE A 39 -5.88 17.30 17.24
N SER A 40 -4.57 17.51 17.12
CA SER A 40 -3.98 18.85 17.27
C SER A 40 -4.48 19.83 16.20
N LYS A 41 -4.55 19.39 14.93
CA LYS A 41 -5.09 20.19 13.82
C LYS A 41 -6.60 20.44 13.98
N LEU A 42 -7.37 19.46 14.48
CA LEU A 42 -8.80 19.66 14.80
C LEU A 42 -9.01 20.73 15.86
N ARG A 43 -8.21 20.71 16.94
CA ARG A 43 -8.28 21.75 17.99
C ARG A 43 -7.94 23.13 17.42
N GLN A 44 -6.92 23.22 16.57
CA GLN A 44 -6.54 24.48 15.92
C GLN A 44 -7.68 25.05 15.04
N ILE A 45 -8.38 24.20 14.27
CA ILE A 45 -9.54 24.63 13.48
C ILE A 45 -10.72 25.04 14.38
N ALA A 46 -10.94 24.32 15.49
CA ALA A 46 -11.98 24.67 16.45
C ALA A 46 -11.73 26.05 17.09
N ASP A 47 -10.50 26.32 17.51
CA ASP A 47 -10.09 27.63 18.06
C ASP A 47 -10.17 28.74 17.00
N ALA A 48 -9.73 28.48 15.77
CA ALA A 48 -9.81 29.44 14.67
C ALA A 48 -11.27 29.83 14.35
N ARG A 49 -12.18 28.85 14.40
CA ARG A 49 -13.61 29.05 14.15
C ARG A 49 -14.33 29.72 15.31
N ALA A 50 -13.93 29.44 16.55
CA ALA A 50 -14.42 30.13 17.74
C ALA A 50 -13.97 31.61 17.79
N SER A 51 -12.81 31.91 17.20
CA SER A 51 -12.21 33.26 17.18
C SER A 51 -12.68 34.14 16.00
N GLY A 52 -13.65 33.69 15.20
CA GLY A 52 -14.15 34.43 14.03
C GLY A 52 -13.21 34.42 12.82
N GLY A 53 -12.16 33.60 12.84
CA GLY A 53 -11.18 33.44 11.77
C GLY A 53 -11.74 32.65 10.57
N SER A 54 -11.26 33.02 9.37
CA SER A 54 -11.71 32.50 8.08
C SER A 54 -11.53 30.98 7.93
N HIS A 55 -12.29 30.42 6.99
CA HIS A 55 -12.43 28.99 6.67
C HIS A 55 -11.09 28.25 6.47
N GLU A 56 -10.47 27.74 7.53
CA GLU A 56 -9.51 26.65 7.38
C GLU A 56 -10.25 25.40 6.90
N LYS A 57 -9.72 24.78 5.83
CA LYS A 57 -10.33 23.60 5.22
C LYS A 57 -10.23 22.42 6.20
N GLY A 58 -11.36 22.05 6.81
CA GLY A 58 -11.48 20.86 7.68
C GLY A 58 -11.10 19.52 7.01
N PHE A 59 -10.77 19.54 5.71
CA PHE A 59 -10.24 18.41 4.97
C PHE A 59 -8.87 17.93 5.50
N VAL A 60 -8.03 18.82 6.03
CA VAL A 60 -6.68 18.46 6.52
C VAL A 60 -6.74 17.45 7.67
N PRO A 61 -7.41 17.73 8.81
CA PRO A 61 -7.49 16.76 9.90
C PRO A 61 -8.21 15.47 9.51
N LEU A 62 -9.18 15.53 8.60
CA LEU A 62 -9.90 14.35 8.11
C LEU A 62 -8.97 13.40 7.34
N ALA A 63 -8.08 13.94 6.51
CA ALA A 63 -7.07 13.16 5.81
C ALA A 63 -6.03 12.55 6.78
N TYR A 64 -5.58 13.29 7.79
CA TYR A 64 -4.70 12.74 8.84
C TYR A 64 -5.38 11.62 9.66
N PHE A 65 -6.68 11.73 9.91
CA PHE A 65 -7.45 10.70 10.60
C PHE A 65 -7.64 9.45 9.74
N LEU A 66 -7.97 9.61 8.46
CA LEU A 66 -8.10 8.51 7.50
C LEU A 66 -6.76 7.82 7.23
N GLY A 67 -5.69 8.58 7.03
CA GLY A 67 -4.35 8.02 6.83
C GLY A 67 -3.82 7.34 8.10
N GLY A 68 -3.99 7.97 9.27
CA GLY A 68 -3.60 7.40 10.56
C GLY A 68 -4.34 6.10 10.88
N SER A 69 -5.66 6.04 10.67
CA SER A 69 -6.43 4.80 10.84
C SER A 69 -6.05 3.72 9.83
N ALA A 70 -5.79 4.08 8.57
CA ALA A 70 -5.29 3.13 7.57
C ALA A 70 -3.91 2.54 7.94
N LEU A 71 -3.05 3.31 8.60
CA LEU A 71 -1.73 2.87 9.07
C LEU A 71 -1.79 2.04 10.36
N ILE A 72 -2.67 2.37 11.31
CA ILE A 72 -2.92 1.58 12.52
C ILE A 72 -3.46 0.20 12.14
N PHE A 73 -4.42 0.16 11.21
CA PHE A 73 -5.02 -1.06 10.69
C PHE A 73 -4.43 -1.46 9.34
N LEU A 74 -3.10 -1.33 9.18
CA LEU A 74 -2.38 -1.60 7.93
C LEU A 74 -2.83 -2.88 7.21
N PRO A 75 -2.84 -4.08 7.84
CA PRO A 75 -3.28 -5.30 7.15
C PRO A 75 -4.74 -5.22 6.67
N SER A 76 -5.63 -4.63 7.46
CA SER A 76 -7.04 -4.45 7.08
C SER A 76 -7.21 -3.40 5.98
N ALA A 77 -6.50 -2.27 6.06
CA ALA A 77 -6.55 -1.20 5.07
C ALA A 77 -6.07 -1.68 3.70
N VAL A 78 -4.96 -2.43 3.68
CA VAL A 78 -4.47 -3.08 2.47
C VAL A 78 -5.50 -4.07 1.95
N THR A 79 -6.06 -4.94 2.78
CA THR A 79 -7.08 -5.92 2.36
C THR A 79 -8.33 -5.25 1.78
N VAL A 80 -8.84 -4.19 2.42
CA VAL A 80 -10.03 -3.46 1.94
C VAL A 80 -9.77 -2.79 0.60
N LEU A 81 -8.63 -2.11 0.45
CA LEU A 81 -8.27 -1.45 -0.81
C LEU A 81 -8.02 -2.45 -1.94
N SER A 82 -7.44 -3.60 -1.59
CA SER A 82 -7.20 -4.69 -2.52
C SER A 82 -8.49 -5.35 -2.99
N ASN A 83 -9.40 -5.66 -2.05
CA ASN A 83 -10.73 -6.15 -2.36
C ASN A 83 -11.51 -5.15 -3.22
N THR A 84 -11.32 -3.85 -2.99
CA THR A 84 -11.96 -2.79 -3.78
C THR A 84 -11.39 -2.72 -5.20
N ALA A 85 -10.09 -2.91 -5.36
CA ALA A 85 -9.42 -2.82 -6.66
C ALA A 85 -9.53 -4.10 -7.51
N PHE A 86 -9.53 -5.27 -6.88
CA PHE A 86 -9.43 -6.57 -7.56
C PHE A 86 -10.53 -7.57 -7.20
N GLY A 87 -11.35 -7.32 -6.18
CA GLY A 87 -12.42 -8.23 -5.76
C GLY A 87 -11.96 -9.53 -5.09
N THR A 88 -10.66 -9.70 -4.85
CA THR A 88 -10.06 -10.95 -4.36
C THR A 88 -9.78 -10.92 -2.86
N GLY A 89 -10.41 -11.84 -2.11
CA GLY A 89 -10.28 -11.93 -0.65
C GLY A 89 -8.95 -12.53 -0.18
N ASN A 90 -8.31 -11.85 0.77
CA ASN A 90 -7.20 -12.30 1.63
C ASN A 90 -5.83 -12.55 0.94
N ILE A 91 -5.25 -11.48 0.42
CA ILE A 91 -3.98 -11.50 -0.33
C ILE A 91 -2.75 -11.58 0.59
N LEU A 92 -2.92 -11.25 1.87
CA LEU A 92 -1.92 -11.39 2.92
C LEU A 92 -1.83 -12.81 3.50
N GLN A 93 -2.65 -13.75 3.02
CA GLN A 93 -2.58 -15.13 3.50
C GLN A 93 -1.22 -15.73 3.15
N TYR A 94 -0.51 -16.18 4.19
CA TYR A 94 0.76 -16.89 4.08
C TYR A 94 0.55 -18.15 3.24
N THR A 95 1.00 -18.12 1.98
CA THR A 95 1.10 -19.34 1.19
C THR A 95 2.25 -20.17 1.73
N SER A 96 2.04 -21.49 1.83
CA SER A 96 2.98 -22.41 2.45
C SER A 96 4.38 -22.28 1.82
N TYR A 97 5.37 -21.91 2.63
CA TYR A 97 6.75 -21.66 2.20
C TYR A 97 7.40 -22.96 1.73
N ASN A 98 7.53 -23.13 0.41
CA ASN A 98 8.36 -24.17 -0.19
C ASN A 98 9.66 -23.55 -0.75
N PRO A 99 10.83 -23.76 -0.12
CA PRO A 99 12.10 -23.12 -0.48
C PRO A 99 12.67 -23.55 -1.85
N TYR A 100 12.08 -24.54 -2.51
CA TYR A 100 12.49 -25.00 -3.85
C TYR A 100 11.81 -24.25 -5.00
N ASP A 101 10.88 -23.34 -4.72
CA ASP A 101 10.14 -22.61 -5.74
C ASP A 101 10.50 -21.11 -5.74
N ILE A 102 11.32 -20.70 -6.72
CA ILE A 102 11.78 -19.32 -6.91
C ILE A 102 10.59 -18.35 -6.98
N TYR A 103 9.45 -18.81 -7.49
CA TYR A 103 8.21 -18.02 -7.57
C TYR A 103 7.69 -17.59 -6.20
N ASN A 104 7.76 -18.45 -5.19
CA ASN A 104 7.24 -18.12 -3.86
C ASN A 104 8.12 -17.10 -3.14
N SER A 105 9.44 -17.20 -3.34
CA SER A 105 10.38 -16.23 -2.78
C SER A 105 10.28 -14.85 -3.43
N MET A 106 10.08 -14.81 -4.76
CA MET A 106 9.82 -13.56 -5.48
C MET A 106 8.50 -12.91 -5.03
N ARG A 107 7.47 -13.73 -4.77
CA ARG A 107 6.18 -13.26 -4.26
C ARG A 107 6.32 -12.57 -2.90
N ILE A 108 7.06 -13.16 -1.96
CA ILE A 108 7.31 -12.55 -0.64
C ILE A 108 8.04 -11.21 -0.78
N LEU A 109 9.09 -11.16 -1.60
CA LEU A 109 9.83 -9.93 -1.88
C LEU A 109 8.93 -8.81 -2.43
N ILE A 110 8.11 -9.13 -3.44
CA ILE A 110 7.21 -8.16 -4.07
C ILE A 110 6.14 -7.68 -3.08
N LYS A 111 5.56 -8.59 -2.27
CA LYS A 111 4.58 -8.23 -1.24
C LYS A 111 5.18 -7.30 -0.19
N THR A 112 6.39 -7.57 0.30
CA THR A 112 7.07 -6.69 1.27
C THR A 112 7.39 -5.33 0.67
N ALA A 113 7.90 -5.26 -0.56
CA ALA A 113 8.15 -3.99 -1.25
C ALA A 113 6.85 -3.19 -1.47
N GLY A 114 5.76 -3.87 -1.84
CA GLY A 114 4.43 -3.29 -1.96
C GLY A 114 3.92 -2.69 -0.66
N LEU A 115 4.15 -3.36 0.47
CA LEU A 115 3.81 -2.86 1.80
C LEU A 115 4.55 -1.56 2.14
N ILE A 116 5.84 -1.48 1.81
CA ILE A 116 6.66 -0.27 2.03
C ILE A 116 6.14 0.89 1.18
N TRP A 117 5.84 0.65 -0.10
CA TRP A 117 5.27 1.67 -0.98
C TRP A 117 3.87 2.10 -0.55
N PHE A 118 3.06 1.19 -0.02
CA PHE A 118 1.75 1.50 0.55
C PHE A 118 1.85 2.46 1.74
N VAL A 119 2.68 2.13 2.73
CA VAL A 119 2.94 2.99 3.90
C VAL A 119 3.42 4.37 3.46
N ARG A 120 4.38 4.42 2.53
CA ARG A 120 4.91 5.68 1.99
C ARG A 120 3.82 6.48 1.25
N GLY A 121 2.96 5.81 0.48
CA GLY A 121 1.83 6.41 -0.22
C GLY A 121 0.84 7.06 0.74
N CYS A 122 0.43 6.34 1.79
CA CYS A 122 -0.43 6.88 2.85
C CYS A 122 0.20 8.12 3.51
N VAL A 123 1.49 8.06 3.86
CA VAL A 123 2.17 9.19 4.51
C VAL A 123 2.23 10.41 3.59
N LEU A 124 2.59 10.24 2.31
CA LEU A 124 2.67 11.34 1.35
C LEU A 124 1.29 11.94 1.02
N LEU A 125 0.25 11.11 0.97
CA LEU A 125 -1.12 11.56 0.71
C LEU A 125 -1.64 12.40 1.88
N VAL A 126 -1.35 12.02 3.11
CA VAL A 126 -1.68 12.80 4.31
C VAL A 126 -0.96 14.15 4.31
N HIS A 127 0.33 14.21 3.97
CA HIS A 127 1.07 15.48 3.89
C HIS A 127 0.62 16.36 2.73
N ALA A 128 0.11 15.78 1.64
CA ALA A 128 -0.48 16.54 0.53
C ALA A 128 -1.77 17.27 0.91
N SER A 129 -2.36 16.93 2.05
CA SER A 129 -3.52 17.63 2.61
C SER A 129 -3.16 19.01 3.17
N GLU A 130 -1.88 19.26 3.50
CA GLU A 130 -1.46 20.55 4.04
C GLU A 130 -1.45 21.64 2.95
N PRO A 131 -1.97 22.85 3.26
CA PRO A 131 -2.04 23.94 2.29
C PRO A 131 -0.63 24.35 1.83
N GLY A 132 -0.38 24.28 0.52
CA GLY A 132 0.90 24.66 -0.11
C GLY A 132 1.76 23.49 -0.62
N VAL A 133 1.36 22.24 -0.38
CA VAL A 133 2.15 21.06 -0.77
C VAL A 133 1.50 20.30 -1.94
N GLN A 134 2.05 20.42 -3.15
CA GLN A 134 1.52 19.79 -4.37
C GLN A 134 1.99 18.33 -4.56
N HIS A 135 1.96 17.52 -3.50
CA HIS A 135 2.43 16.12 -3.53
C HIS A 135 1.31 15.07 -3.60
N GLY A 136 0.05 15.49 -3.75
CA GLY A 136 -1.12 14.60 -3.82
C GLY A 136 -1.04 13.51 -4.90
N PRO A 137 -0.74 13.85 -6.17
CA PRO A 137 -0.66 12.86 -7.25
C PRO A 137 0.44 11.81 -7.02
N LYS A 138 1.56 12.21 -6.40
CA LYS A 138 2.67 11.30 -6.07
C LYS A 138 2.29 10.33 -4.96
N GLY A 139 1.63 10.81 -3.90
CA GLY A 139 1.15 9.95 -2.81
C GLY A 139 0.14 8.91 -3.28
N LEU A 140 -0.79 9.32 -4.14
CA LEU A 140 -1.80 8.43 -4.72
C LEU A 140 -1.16 7.39 -5.65
N ALA A 141 -0.16 7.79 -6.46
CA ALA A 141 0.58 6.84 -7.30
C ALA A 141 1.32 5.77 -6.47
N PHE A 142 1.99 6.16 -5.38
CA PHE A 142 2.66 5.19 -4.49
C PHE A 142 1.66 4.30 -3.75
N LEU A 143 0.51 4.84 -3.35
CA LEU A 143 -0.56 4.07 -2.70
C LEU A 143 -1.12 3.02 -3.67
N CYS A 144 -1.46 3.41 -4.90
CA CYS A 144 -1.92 2.48 -5.94
C CYS A 144 -0.84 1.44 -6.28
N ALA A 145 0.40 1.86 -6.50
CA ALA A 145 1.51 0.93 -6.77
C ALA A 145 1.72 -0.07 -5.62
N GLY A 146 1.58 0.37 -4.37
CA GLY A 146 1.63 -0.50 -3.19
C GLY A 146 0.50 -1.52 -3.17
N VAL A 147 -0.75 -1.10 -3.43
CA VAL A 147 -1.90 -2.02 -3.52
C VAL A 147 -1.69 -3.02 -4.65
N LEU A 148 -1.32 -2.58 -5.86
CA LEU A 148 -1.05 -3.47 -6.99
C LEU A 148 0.07 -4.48 -6.67
N ALA A 149 1.16 -4.03 -6.04
CA ALA A 149 2.29 -4.88 -5.69
C ALA A 149 1.95 -5.92 -4.60
N VAL A 150 1.15 -5.56 -3.59
CA VAL A 150 0.65 -6.55 -2.63
C VAL A 150 -0.26 -7.57 -3.33
N ASN A 151 -1.04 -7.13 -4.31
CA ASN A 151 -1.89 -7.94 -5.18
C ASN A 151 -1.16 -8.40 -6.45
N PHE A 152 0.07 -8.88 -6.30
CA PHE A 152 0.86 -9.31 -7.45
C PHE A 152 0.14 -10.38 -8.29
N GLU A 153 -0.55 -11.33 -7.64
CA GLU A 153 -1.30 -12.39 -8.32
C GLU A 153 -2.44 -11.82 -9.19
N GLY A 154 -3.29 -10.94 -8.62
CA GLY A 154 -4.35 -10.27 -9.37
C GLY A 154 -3.81 -9.36 -10.49
N SER A 155 -2.65 -8.72 -10.27
CA SER A 155 -2.01 -7.90 -11.30
C SER A 155 -1.55 -8.76 -12.50
N VAL A 156 -1.04 -9.96 -12.25
CA VAL A 156 -0.65 -10.92 -13.30
C VAL A 156 -1.87 -11.46 -14.04
N GLU A 157 -2.96 -11.75 -13.34
CA GLU A 157 -4.23 -12.19 -13.97
C GLU A 157 -4.81 -11.13 -14.91
N VAL A 158 -4.82 -9.87 -14.48
CA VAL A 158 -5.24 -8.74 -15.34
C VAL A 158 -4.33 -8.64 -16.57
N LEU A 159 -3.01 -8.81 -16.39
CA LEU A 159 -2.07 -8.76 -17.50
C LEU A 159 -2.35 -9.87 -18.52
N ASN A 160 -2.54 -11.10 -18.05
CA ASN A 160 -2.86 -12.25 -18.89
C ASN A 160 -4.18 -12.02 -19.66
N TYR A 161 -5.21 -11.53 -18.98
CA TYR A 161 -6.49 -11.19 -19.62
C TYR A 161 -6.33 -10.14 -20.73
N VAL A 162 -5.55 -9.09 -20.49
CA VAL A 162 -5.28 -8.05 -21.50
C VAL A 162 -4.51 -8.63 -22.68
N THR A 163 -3.47 -9.42 -22.42
CA THR A 163 -2.66 -10.07 -23.46
C THR A 163 -3.51 -11.01 -24.32
N ASP A 164 -4.36 -11.84 -23.71
CA ASP A 164 -5.26 -12.74 -24.43
C ASP A 164 -6.28 -11.96 -25.27
N ARG A 165 -6.80 -10.84 -24.75
CA ARG A 165 -7.68 -9.95 -25.51
C ARG A 165 -6.98 -9.34 -26.71
N LEU A 166 -5.75 -8.86 -26.56
CA LEU A 166 -4.95 -8.32 -27.66
C LEU A 166 -4.71 -9.40 -28.73
N PHE A 167 -4.32 -10.61 -28.33
CA PHE A 167 -4.16 -11.73 -29.26
C PHE A 167 -5.46 -12.09 -30.00
N SER A 168 -6.60 -12.08 -29.31
CA SER A 168 -7.89 -12.34 -29.93
C SER A 168 -8.27 -11.28 -30.97
N LEU A 169 -8.01 -10.00 -30.68
CA LEU A 169 -8.27 -8.89 -31.60
C LEU A 169 -7.36 -8.95 -32.83
N THR A 170 -6.08 -9.27 -32.63
CA THR A 170 -5.14 -9.46 -33.74
C THR A 170 -5.58 -10.61 -34.65
N LYS A 171 -6.01 -11.76 -34.08
CA LYS A 171 -6.52 -12.89 -34.86
C LYS A 171 -7.79 -12.54 -35.65
N SER A 172 -8.70 -11.77 -35.06
CA SER A 172 -9.92 -11.32 -35.76
C SER A 172 -9.66 -10.29 -36.87
N MET A 173 -8.54 -9.57 -36.83
CA MET A 173 -8.15 -8.61 -37.87
C MET A 173 -7.38 -9.25 -39.03
N THR A 174 -6.93 -10.49 -38.89
CA THR A 174 -6.13 -11.22 -39.88
C THR A 174 -6.88 -12.36 -40.59
N SER A 175 -8.17 -12.56 -40.30
CA SER A 175 -9.08 -13.43 -41.08
C SER A 175 -10.10 -12.59 -41.84
#